data_AF-A0A662IQI2-F1
#
_entry.id   AF-A0A662IQI2-F1
#
_cell.length_a   1.000
_cell.length_b   1.000
_cell.length_c   1.000
_cell.angle_alpha   90.00
_cell.angle_beta   90.00
_cell.angle_gamma   90.00
#
_symmetry.space_group_name_H-M   'P 1'
#
loop_
_entity.id
_entity.type
_entity.pdbx_description
1 polymer ?
#
loop_
_entity_poly.entity_id
_entity_poly.type
_entity_poly.pdbx_seq_one_letter_code
_entity_poly.pdbx_strand_id
1 'polypeptide(L)'
;MERVFRNSSYLNAMSTTGTKTRVRDVNPQSGMCPLCIRECPFLCEIGLSTFRGREVLYPDPEYFGESTASSLKDYGLDWSHVQILSSLRGAEGIEPDPDKMLFPNVSVETEIGGVKLKMPIAMGAYGSTDIARKYWDGLAVGAALAGVILIVGENVCGVDPASEFSNGKVIRSPEMERRIKLFREFWDGRYGDVAVQTNIEDQRMGVDEYVVSKLEVNIVERKWGQGAKAIGGEIRVRSLERAIELKRRGYLVLPDPEDPEVQQAFKDGLFKSFERHSRVGSPKATDVIEDVEKLREMGAKVVTIKTGAYRPIDVAWTLRVASEAKVDY
;
A
#
# COMPACT_ATOMS: atom_id res chain seq x y z
N MET A 1 17.95 -11.82 27.75
CA MET A 1 18.76 -10.68 27.24
C MET A 1 18.29 -10.40 25.84
N GLU A 2 17.62 -9.27 25.69
CA GLU A 2 16.82 -8.91 24.52
C GLU A 2 17.73 -8.60 23.33
N ARG A 3 17.39 -9.17 22.16
CA ARG A 3 18.18 -9.11 20.91
C ARG A 3 17.89 -7.85 20.08
N VAL A 4 17.34 -6.80 20.69
CA VAL A 4 17.11 -5.53 20.00
C VAL A 4 18.39 -4.70 20.12
N PHE A 5 19.32 -4.96 19.21
CA PHE A 5 20.59 -4.26 19.14
C PHE A 5 20.47 -3.03 18.23
N ARG A 6 21.17 -1.94 18.56
CA ARG A 6 21.12 -0.63 17.88
C ARG A 6 21.78 -0.58 16.48
N ASN A 7 22.03 -1.73 15.85
CA ASN A 7 22.74 -1.82 14.56
C ASN A 7 22.21 -2.99 13.73
N SER A 8 22.81 -3.24 12.57
CA SER A 8 22.39 -4.30 11.64
C SER A 8 22.57 -5.74 12.14
N SER A 9 22.91 -5.96 13.42
CA SER A 9 23.05 -7.29 14.00
C SER A 9 21.76 -8.13 14.02
N TYR A 10 20.57 -7.51 13.86
CA TYR A 10 19.30 -8.23 13.72
C TYR A 10 19.12 -8.88 12.33
N LEU A 11 19.88 -8.46 11.30
CA LEU A 11 19.62 -8.83 9.89
C LEU A 11 19.61 -10.34 9.60
N ASN A 12 20.20 -11.16 10.46
CA ASN A 12 20.29 -12.61 10.28
C ASN A 12 19.52 -13.43 11.33
N ALA A 13 18.74 -12.76 12.18
CA ALA A 13 17.89 -13.39 13.20
C ALA A 13 16.68 -12.50 13.49
N MET A 14 15.52 -12.86 12.94
CA MET A 14 14.29 -12.09 13.09
C MET A 14 13.16 -12.98 13.63
N SER A 15 12.42 -12.47 14.61
CA SER A 15 11.24 -13.17 15.14
C SER A 15 10.11 -13.24 14.12
N THR A 16 10.01 -12.28 13.21
CA THR A 16 8.99 -12.21 12.14
C THR A 16 9.07 -13.35 11.12
N THR A 17 10.22 -14.03 11.05
CA THR A 17 10.52 -15.17 10.16
C THR A 17 10.94 -16.42 10.96
N GLY A 18 10.91 -16.35 12.29
CA GLY A 18 11.31 -17.44 13.18
C GLY A 18 12.82 -17.77 13.16
N THR A 19 13.67 -16.93 12.54
CA THR A 19 15.09 -17.23 12.35
C THR A 19 15.95 -16.86 13.55
N LYS A 20 17.06 -17.59 13.74
CA LYS A 20 18.03 -17.34 14.81
C LYS A 20 19.45 -17.62 14.35
N THR A 21 20.38 -16.74 14.71
CA THR A 21 21.82 -16.99 14.60
C THR A 21 22.30 -17.97 15.68
N ARG A 22 23.30 -18.78 15.32
CA ARG A 22 23.96 -19.77 16.20
C ARG A 22 24.62 -19.14 17.42
N VAL A 23 25.26 -17.98 17.23
CA VAL A 23 26.00 -17.28 18.29
C VAL A 23 25.42 -15.89 18.54
N ARG A 24 25.89 -15.21 19.60
CA ARG A 24 25.41 -13.87 19.99
C ARG A 24 26.32 -12.75 19.49
N ASP A 25 27.61 -13.02 19.36
CA ASP A 25 28.66 -12.12 18.90
C ASP A 25 28.66 -12.01 17.36
N VAL A 26 27.55 -11.52 16.80
CA VAL A 26 27.42 -11.38 15.35
C VAL A 26 28.13 -10.14 14.82
N ASN A 27 28.49 -10.15 13.53
CA ASN A 27 29.00 -8.98 12.83
C ASN A 27 27.96 -7.84 12.92
N PRO A 28 28.33 -6.64 13.39
CA PRO A 28 27.37 -5.56 13.62
C PRO A 28 26.85 -4.89 12.34
N GLN A 29 27.53 -5.07 11.20
CA GLN A 29 27.12 -4.53 9.89
C GLN A 29 26.22 -5.49 9.11
N SER A 30 26.43 -6.81 9.22
CA SER A 30 25.67 -7.81 8.45
C SER A 30 24.76 -8.71 9.28
N GLY A 31 24.95 -8.79 10.61
CA GLY A 31 24.29 -9.76 11.47
C GLY A 31 24.82 -11.20 11.35
N MET A 32 25.81 -11.45 10.49
CA MET A 32 26.34 -12.80 10.30
C MET A 32 27.10 -13.29 11.54
N CYS A 33 27.04 -14.60 11.81
CA CYS A 33 27.95 -15.23 12.76
C CYS A 33 29.40 -15.06 12.27
N PRO A 34 30.40 -14.81 13.15
CA PRO A 34 31.79 -14.64 12.73
C PRO A 34 32.36 -15.86 12.00
N LEU A 35 31.82 -17.05 12.30
CA LEU A 35 32.15 -18.30 11.63
C LEU A 35 30.88 -19.06 11.23
N CYS A 36 30.71 -19.24 9.92
CA CYS A 36 29.74 -20.17 9.35
C CYS A 36 30.35 -21.59 9.33
N ILE A 37 29.61 -22.58 9.81
CA ILE A 37 30.05 -23.98 9.87
C ILE A 37 29.13 -24.84 9.02
N ARG A 38 29.69 -25.92 8.43
CA ARG A 38 28.96 -26.83 7.55
C ARG A 38 27.73 -27.45 8.23
N GLU A 39 27.87 -27.84 9.49
CA GLU A 39 26.84 -28.55 10.26
C GLU A 39 26.16 -27.62 11.28
N CYS A 40 25.72 -26.44 10.84
CA CYS A 40 25.00 -25.50 11.70
C CYS A 40 23.55 -25.98 11.89
N PRO A 41 23.10 -26.30 13.13
CA PRO A 41 21.72 -26.77 13.37
C PRO A 41 20.70 -25.61 13.49
N PHE A 42 21.15 -24.36 13.36
CA PHE A 42 20.32 -23.16 13.49
C PHE A 42 19.94 -22.61 12.12
N LEU A 43 18.67 -22.22 11.98
CA LEU A 43 18.13 -21.60 10.77
C LEU A 43 18.19 -20.06 10.91
N CYS A 44 19.25 -19.45 10.39
CA CYS A 44 19.37 -18.00 10.22
C CYS A 44 18.73 -17.54 8.90
N GLU A 45 18.62 -16.22 8.65
CA GLU A 45 18.07 -15.69 7.39
C GLU A 45 18.79 -16.22 6.14
N ILE A 46 20.13 -16.29 6.15
CA ILE A 46 20.91 -16.85 5.03
C ILE A 46 20.54 -18.32 4.80
N GLY A 47 20.46 -19.12 5.87
CA GLY A 47 20.12 -20.54 5.77
C GLY A 47 18.69 -20.76 5.29
N LEU A 48 17.75 -20.00 5.84
CA LEU A 48 16.34 -20.03 5.45
C LEU A 48 16.17 -19.64 3.97
N SER A 49 16.80 -18.55 3.55
CA SER A 49 16.75 -18.07 2.16
C SER A 49 17.37 -19.06 1.18
N THR A 50 18.46 -19.74 1.58
CA THR A 50 19.09 -20.77 0.73
C THR A 50 18.20 -22.00 0.60
N PHE A 51 17.51 -22.39 1.67
CA PHE A 51 16.69 -23.60 1.69
C PHE A 51 15.31 -23.41 1.04
N ARG A 52 14.68 -22.25 1.24
CA ARG A 52 13.28 -21.96 0.83
C ARG A 52 13.17 -20.95 -0.32
N GLY A 53 14.24 -20.23 -0.63
CA GLY A 53 14.28 -19.28 -1.73
C GLY A 53 13.13 -18.27 -1.69
N ARG A 54 12.32 -18.26 -2.75
CA ARG A 54 11.16 -17.35 -2.89
C ARG A 54 10.05 -17.56 -1.87
N GLU A 55 9.98 -18.72 -1.22
CA GLU A 55 8.88 -19.00 -0.28
C GLU A 55 8.95 -18.17 1.00
N VAL A 56 10.09 -17.51 1.27
CA VAL A 56 10.32 -16.69 2.47
C VAL A 56 10.32 -15.19 2.16
N LEU A 57 9.76 -14.79 1.01
CA LEU A 57 9.53 -13.38 0.68
C LEU A 57 8.52 -12.70 1.63
N TYR A 58 7.59 -13.48 2.18
CA TYR A 58 6.65 -13.01 3.19
C TYR A 58 7.16 -13.34 4.59
N PRO A 59 6.81 -12.54 5.61
CA PRO A 59 6.80 -13.02 7.00
C PRO A 59 5.95 -14.29 7.10
N ASP A 60 5.92 -14.90 8.29
CA ASP A 60 5.18 -16.13 8.55
C ASP A 60 3.83 -16.23 7.77
N PRO A 61 3.77 -17.07 6.71
CA PRO A 61 2.61 -17.16 5.83
C PRO A 61 1.34 -17.65 6.54
N GLU A 62 1.48 -18.28 7.71
CA GLU A 62 0.35 -18.77 8.51
C GLU A 62 -0.51 -17.61 9.02
N TYR A 63 0.09 -16.45 9.29
CA TYR A 63 -0.61 -15.26 9.80
C TYR A 63 -1.00 -14.25 8.70
N PHE A 64 -0.98 -14.64 7.42
CA PHE A 64 -1.35 -13.75 6.32
C PHE A 64 -2.80 -13.25 6.46
N GLY A 65 -2.95 -11.94 6.65
CA GLY A 65 -4.24 -11.28 6.83
C GLY A 65 -4.71 -11.13 8.28
N GLU A 66 -4.04 -11.81 9.22
CA GLU A 66 -4.37 -11.82 10.66
C GLU A 66 -3.23 -11.21 11.51
N SER A 67 -2.24 -10.57 10.86
CA SER A 67 -1.07 -9.98 11.52
C SER A 67 -0.76 -8.58 11.01
N THR A 68 -0.09 -7.79 11.86
CA THR A 68 0.59 -6.55 11.48
C THR A 68 2.07 -6.70 11.85
N ALA A 69 2.96 -6.33 10.94
CA ALA A 69 4.40 -6.38 11.15
C ALA A 69 4.99 -4.96 11.14
N SER A 70 5.99 -4.74 11.99
CA SER A 70 6.79 -3.52 12.04
C SER A 70 8.24 -3.81 11.69
N SER A 71 9.02 -2.76 11.43
CA SER A 71 10.45 -2.86 11.17
C SER A 71 11.22 -3.15 12.47
N LEU A 72 12.26 -3.99 12.39
CA LEU A 72 13.24 -4.18 13.46
C LEU A 72 14.47 -3.26 13.33
N LYS A 73 14.47 -2.36 12.34
CA LYS A 73 15.58 -1.45 12.08
C LYS A 73 15.56 -0.28 13.06
N ASP A 74 16.71 -0.04 13.71
CA ASP A 74 16.96 1.24 14.38
C ASP A 74 17.30 2.29 13.32
N TYR A 75 16.45 3.31 13.21
CA TYR A 75 16.63 4.41 12.25
C TYR A 75 17.49 5.55 12.83
N GLY A 76 17.92 5.47 14.09
CA GLY A 76 18.69 6.50 14.78
C GLY A 76 17.89 7.76 15.11
N LEU A 77 16.58 7.73 14.89
CA LEU A 77 15.61 8.78 15.18
C LEU A 77 14.38 8.09 15.79
N ASP A 78 13.92 8.62 16.91
CA ASP A 78 12.68 8.21 17.58
C ASP A 78 11.94 9.44 18.10
N TRP A 79 10.72 9.26 18.61
CA TRP A 79 9.88 10.36 19.10
C TRP A 79 10.48 11.12 20.29
N SER A 80 11.44 10.56 21.03
CA SER A 80 12.14 11.27 22.11
C SER A 80 13.14 12.32 21.59
N HIS A 81 13.53 12.22 20.31
CA HIS A 81 14.40 13.21 19.66
C HIS A 81 13.62 14.44 19.17
N VAL A 82 12.28 14.40 19.16
CA VAL A 82 11.42 15.49 18.70
C VAL A 82 10.69 16.09 19.90
N GLN A 83 10.86 17.40 20.12
CA GLN A 83 10.12 18.13 21.14
C GLN A 83 9.34 19.28 20.52
N ILE A 84 8.03 19.29 20.73
CA ILE A 84 7.15 20.41 20.38
C ILE A 84 7.25 21.43 21.51
N LEU A 85 7.83 22.59 21.23
CA LEU A 85 7.92 23.70 22.18
C LEU A 85 6.70 24.60 22.05
N SER A 86 6.07 24.94 23.18
CA SER A 86 4.94 25.86 23.19
C SER A 86 5.38 27.30 23.05
N SER A 87 4.63 28.08 22.25
CA SER A 87 4.79 29.52 22.19
C SER A 87 4.08 30.19 23.36
N LEU A 88 4.78 31.06 24.09
CA LEU A 88 4.18 31.87 25.15
C LEU A 88 3.32 33.03 24.61
N ARG A 89 3.59 33.48 23.37
CA ARG A 89 2.93 34.62 22.72
C ARG A 89 2.52 34.24 21.30
N GLY A 90 1.42 34.82 20.82
CA GLY A 90 0.92 34.61 19.46
C GLY A 90 -0.03 33.41 19.37
N ALA A 91 -1.32 33.65 19.64
CA ALA A 91 -2.35 32.69 19.27
C ALA A 91 -2.64 32.84 17.77
N GLU A 92 -2.67 31.72 17.05
CA GLU A 92 -3.03 31.66 15.64
C GLU A 92 -4.41 31.00 15.50
N GLY A 93 -5.24 31.50 14.58
CA GLY A 93 -6.57 30.98 14.33
C GLY A 93 -7.65 31.41 15.34
N ILE A 94 -7.30 32.14 16.40
CA ILE A 94 -8.23 32.72 17.37
C ILE A 94 -7.72 34.05 17.92
N GLU A 95 -8.63 34.89 18.39
CA GLU A 95 -8.28 36.13 19.08
C GLU A 95 -7.47 35.81 20.36
N PRO A 96 -6.38 36.56 20.64
CA PRO A 96 -5.51 36.34 21.80
C PRO A 96 -6.16 36.85 23.10
N ASP A 97 -7.31 36.27 23.44
CA ASP A 97 -8.14 36.57 24.59
C ASP A 97 -8.19 35.33 25.50
N PRO A 98 -7.79 35.43 26.79
CA PRO A 98 -7.83 34.30 27.73
C PRO A 98 -9.19 33.61 27.85
N ASP A 99 -10.29 34.35 27.65
CA ASP A 99 -11.64 33.79 27.72
C ASP A 99 -12.01 32.98 26.45
N LYS A 100 -11.21 33.12 25.37
CA LYS A 100 -11.43 32.46 24.07
C LYS A 100 -10.39 31.39 23.77
N MET A 101 -9.15 31.51 24.27
CA MET A 101 -8.04 30.57 24.05
C MET A 101 -8.22 29.24 24.83
N LEU A 102 -9.30 28.51 24.56
CA LEU A 102 -9.65 27.24 25.17
C LEU A 102 -9.38 26.08 24.18
N PHE A 103 -8.88 24.94 24.69
CA PHE A 103 -8.61 23.76 23.86
C PHE A 103 -9.79 23.32 22.95
N PRO A 104 -11.06 23.36 23.39
CA PRO A 104 -12.19 22.99 22.52
C PRO A 104 -12.41 23.92 21.32
N ASN A 105 -11.83 25.13 21.33
CA ASN A 105 -11.95 26.08 20.22
C ASN A 105 -10.87 25.88 19.15
N VAL A 106 -9.90 24.98 19.38
CA VAL A 106 -8.88 24.66 18.38
C VAL A 106 -9.54 23.95 17.21
N SER A 107 -9.46 24.56 16.02
CA SER A 107 -9.82 23.88 14.79
C SER A 107 -8.68 22.97 14.32
N VAL A 108 -9.01 21.72 14.05
CA VAL A 108 -8.13 20.78 13.34
C VAL A 108 -8.55 20.60 11.87
N GLU A 109 -9.51 21.39 11.39
CA GLU A 109 -9.91 21.36 9.98
C GLU A 109 -8.73 21.75 9.09
N THR A 110 -8.62 21.11 7.92
CA THR A 110 -7.59 21.41 6.94
C THR A 110 -8.09 21.16 5.52
N GLU A 111 -7.23 21.37 4.52
CA GLU A 111 -7.51 21.06 3.13
C GLU A 111 -6.34 20.28 2.52
N ILE A 112 -6.64 19.20 1.78
CA ILE A 112 -5.66 18.42 1.02
C ILE A 112 -6.12 18.36 -0.43
N GLY A 113 -5.34 18.94 -1.35
CA GLY A 113 -5.67 18.95 -2.78
C GLY A 113 -7.04 19.56 -3.12
N GLY A 114 -7.49 20.58 -2.39
CA GLY A 114 -8.82 21.18 -2.55
C GLY A 114 -9.95 20.46 -1.80
N VAL A 115 -9.66 19.34 -1.13
CA VAL A 115 -10.65 18.57 -0.34
C VAL A 115 -10.60 19.03 1.10
N LYS A 116 -11.71 19.59 1.60
CA LYS A 116 -11.84 20.00 2.99
C LYS A 116 -11.91 18.79 3.91
N LEU A 117 -11.22 18.83 5.04
CA LEU A 117 -11.20 17.75 6.03
C LEU A 117 -11.52 18.29 7.42
N LYS A 118 -12.22 17.50 8.24
CA LYS A 118 -12.45 17.85 9.65
C LYS A 118 -11.19 17.67 10.50
N MET A 119 -10.23 16.88 10.03
CA MET A 119 -8.95 16.62 10.67
C MET A 119 -7.87 16.28 9.62
N PRO A 120 -6.57 16.49 9.89
CA PRO A 120 -5.50 16.33 8.91
C PRO A 120 -5.11 14.86 8.70
N ILE A 121 -6.08 14.06 8.25
CA ILE A 121 -5.93 12.62 8.07
C ILE A 121 -6.41 12.24 6.67
N ALA A 122 -5.62 11.40 6.00
CA ALA A 122 -6.04 10.63 4.84
C ALA A 122 -5.74 9.16 5.11
N MET A 123 -6.75 8.30 4.92
CA MET A 123 -6.61 6.86 5.12
C MET A 123 -6.07 6.22 3.85
N GLY A 124 -4.87 5.65 3.94
CA GLY A 124 -4.14 5.13 2.80
C GLY A 124 -4.82 3.95 2.08
N ALA A 125 -4.45 3.76 0.81
CA ALA A 125 -4.95 2.66 -0.02
C ALA A 125 -4.50 1.27 0.48
N TYR A 126 -5.48 0.40 0.72
CA TYR A 126 -5.28 -0.98 1.17
C TYR A 126 -5.19 -1.95 -0.02
N GLY A 127 -3.97 -2.30 -0.43
CA GLY A 127 -3.71 -3.11 -1.65
C GLY A 127 -4.05 -4.61 -1.55
N SER A 128 -4.24 -5.17 -0.35
CA SER A 128 -4.72 -6.54 -0.19
C SER A 128 -6.24 -6.56 -0.28
N THR A 129 -6.77 -6.78 -1.49
CA THR A 129 -8.18 -6.56 -1.81
C THR A 129 -9.15 -7.35 -0.92
N ASP A 130 -8.86 -8.61 -0.61
CA ASP A 130 -9.71 -9.44 0.27
C ASP A 130 -9.65 -9.01 1.74
N ILE A 131 -8.46 -8.67 2.26
CA ILE A 131 -8.33 -8.17 3.63
C ILE A 131 -9.04 -6.82 3.76
N ALA A 132 -8.82 -5.93 2.80
CA ALA A 132 -9.54 -4.66 2.74
C ALA A 132 -11.05 -4.88 2.68
N ARG A 133 -11.54 -5.86 1.91
CA ARG A 133 -12.98 -6.18 1.82
C ARG A 133 -13.58 -6.55 3.17
N LYS A 134 -12.89 -7.39 3.95
CA LYS A 134 -13.36 -7.84 5.29
C LYS A 134 -13.57 -6.69 6.27
N TYR A 135 -12.68 -5.69 6.23
CA TYR A 135 -12.71 -4.55 7.18
C TYR A 135 -13.27 -3.27 6.56
N TRP A 136 -13.69 -3.29 5.29
CA TRP A 136 -14.04 -2.07 4.53
C TRP A 136 -15.14 -1.27 5.20
N ASP A 137 -16.13 -1.93 5.78
CA ASP A 137 -17.32 -1.27 6.31
C ASP A 137 -16.96 -0.31 7.45
N GLY A 138 -16.11 -0.75 8.38
CA GLY A 138 -15.60 0.11 9.45
C GLY A 138 -14.74 1.25 8.93
N LEU A 139 -13.91 1.00 7.91
CA LEU A 139 -13.05 2.02 7.29
C LEU A 139 -13.87 3.08 6.56
N ALA A 140 -14.86 2.66 5.76
CA ALA A 140 -15.73 3.53 4.97
C ALA A 140 -16.61 4.40 5.85
N VAL A 141 -17.34 3.79 6.79
CA VAL A 141 -18.23 4.52 7.70
C VAL A 141 -17.42 5.45 8.61
N GLY A 142 -16.32 4.95 9.18
CA GLY A 142 -15.45 5.74 10.05
C GLY A 142 -14.84 6.95 9.34
N ALA A 143 -14.31 6.77 8.13
CA ALA A 143 -13.72 7.85 7.34
C ALA A 143 -14.75 8.91 6.94
N ALA A 144 -15.93 8.48 6.50
CA ALA A 144 -17.00 9.38 6.08
C ALA A 144 -17.50 10.25 7.25
N LEU A 145 -17.76 9.64 8.41
CA LEU A 145 -18.19 10.36 9.62
C LEU A 145 -17.09 11.30 10.16
N ALA A 146 -15.83 10.83 10.13
CA ALA A 146 -14.68 11.64 10.53
C ALA A 146 -14.38 12.77 9.55
N GLY A 147 -14.97 12.80 8.35
CA GLY A 147 -14.75 13.84 7.35
C GLY A 147 -13.31 13.86 6.84
N VAL A 148 -12.78 12.68 6.51
CA VAL A 148 -11.39 12.47 6.04
C VAL A 148 -11.38 11.76 4.68
N ILE A 149 -10.26 11.82 3.96
CA ILE A 149 -10.11 11.09 2.70
C ILE A 149 -9.97 9.59 2.98
N LEU A 150 -10.69 8.77 2.20
CA LEU A 150 -10.49 7.31 2.17
C LEU A 150 -10.10 6.85 0.78
N ILE A 151 -9.00 6.12 0.67
CA ILE A 151 -8.50 5.66 -0.63
C ILE A 151 -8.81 4.16 -0.81
N VAL A 152 -9.57 3.83 -1.85
CA VAL A 152 -9.74 2.46 -2.35
C VAL A 152 -8.42 1.99 -2.98
N GLY A 153 -7.92 0.83 -2.59
CA GLY A 153 -6.66 0.28 -3.12
C GLY A 153 -6.74 -0.18 -4.59
N GLU A 154 -5.56 -0.44 -5.16
CA GLU A 154 -5.40 -0.96 -6.54
C GLU A 154 -6.06 -2.34 -6.77
N ASN A 155 -6.29 -2.69 -8.04
CA ASN A 155 -6.73 -4.01 -8.50
C ASN A 155 -8.08 -4.51 -7.99
N VAL A 156 -8.92 -3.67 -7.38
CA VAL A 156 -10.25 -4.09 -6.90
C VAL A 156 -11.09 -4.66 -8.04
N CYS A 157 -11.21 -3.96 -9.17
CA CYS A 157 -12.00 -4.43 -10.32
C CYS A 157 -11.42 -5.70 -10.94
N GLY A 158 -10.11 -5.76 -11.14
CA GLY A 158 -9.48 -6.93 -11.76
C GLY A 158 -9.49 -8.18 -10.89
N VAL A 159 -9.49 -8.04 -9.55
CA VAL A 159 -9.52 -9.16 -8.59
C VAL A 159 -10.93 -9.48 -8.10
N ASP A 160 -11.94 -8.68 -8.41
CA ASP A 160 -13.33 -9.01 -8.11
C ASP A 160 -13.85 -10.08 -9.09
N PRO A 161 -14.22 -11.30 -8.61
CA PRO A 161 -14.73 -12.36 -9.47
C PRO A 161 -16.04 -11.99 -10.17
N ALA A 162 -16.84 -11.10 -9.58
CA ALA A 162 -18.12 -10.66 -10.11
C ALA A 162 -18.01 -9.45 -11.05
N SER A 163 -16.78 -8.98 -11.34
CA SER A 163 -16.58 -7.91 -12.31
C SER A 163 -16.82 -8.37 -13.74
N GLU A 164 -17.48 -7.51 -14.50
CA GLU A 164 -17.85 -7.73 -15.89
C GLU A 164 -16.94 -6.88 -16.79
N PHE A 165 -16.48 -7.47 -17.89
CA PHE A 165 -15.56 -6.84 -18.82
C PHE A 165 -16.11 -6.88 -20.24
N SER A 166 -15.87 -5.81 -21.00
CA SER A 166 -16.13 -5.73 -22.43
C SER A 166 -14.86 -5.24 -23.14
N ASN A 167 -14.39 -5.97 -24.15
CA ASN A 167 -13.15 -5.64 -24.88
C ASN A 167 -11.93 -5.41 -23.96
N GLY A 168 -11.82 -6.18 -22.88
CA GLY A 168 -10.74 -6.05 -21.90
C GLY A 168 -10.85 -4.84 -20.97
N LYS A 169 -11.94 -4.07 -21.04
CA LYS A 169 -12.24 -2.93 -20.18
C LYS A 169 -13.33 -3.28 -19.17
N VAL A 170 -13.20 -2.81 -17.93
CA VAL A 170 -14.23 -3.00 -16.91
C VAL A 170 -15.47 -2.19 -17.28
N ILE A 171 -16.62 -2.84 -17.26
CA ILE A 171 -17.93 -2.17 -17.43
C ILE A 171 -18.73 -2.16 -16.14
N ARG A 172 -18.43 -3.10 -15.23
CA ARG A 172 -19.08 -3.20 -13.92
C ARG A 172 -18.18 -3.93 -12.93
N SER A 173 -18.12 -3.41 -11.70
CA SER A 173 -17.42 -4.07 -10.58
C SER A 173 -18.24 -3.90 -9.29
N PRO A 174 -18.98 -4.95 -8.88
CA PRO A 174 -19.78 -4.92 -7.66
C PRO A 174 -18.99 -4.53 -6.40
N GLU A 175 -17.74 -5.00 -6.26
CA GLU A 175 -16.92 -4.61 -5.11
C GLU A 175 -16.50 -3.15 -5.14
N MET A 176 -16.15 -2.58 -6.31
CA MET A 176 -15.84 -1.16 -6.41
C MET A 176 -17.08 -0.29 -6.12
N GLU A 177 -18.24 -0.65 -6.70
CA GLU A 177 -19.52 -0.01 -6.44
C GLU A 177 -19.86 0.00 -4.95
N ARG A 178 -19.77 -1.17 -4.29
CA ARG A 178 -20.05 -1.32 -2.86
C ARG A 178 -19.16 -0.41 -2.03
N ARG A 179 -17.86 -0.36 -2.34
CA ARG A 179 -16.87 0.40 -1.56
C ARG A 179 -17.14 1.91 -1.60
N ILE A 180 -17.41 2.44 -2.79
CA ILE A 180 -17.70 3.86 -3.01
C ILE A 180 -19.08 4.22 -2.44
N LYS A 181 -20.09 3.38 -2.69
CA LYS A 181 -21.46 3.60 -2.19
C LYS A 181 -21.48 3.68 -0.66
N LEU A 182 -20.80 2.77 0.02
CA LEU A 182 -20.81 2.73 1.48
C LEU A 182 -20.17 3.97 2.12
N PHE A 183 -19.08 4.50 1.54
CA PHE A 183 -18.53 5.78 2.00
C PHE A 183 -19.55 6.91 1.82
N ARG A 184 -20.13 7.01 0.61
CA ARG A 184 -21.08 8.08 0.26
C ARG A 184 -22.36 8.07 1.08
N GLU A 185 -22.83 6.89 1.50
CA GLU A 185 -24.03 6.75 2.34
C GLU A 185 -23.89 7.51 3.68
N PHE A 186 -22.67 7.59 4.22
CA PHE A 186 -22.38 8.27 5.49
C PHE A 186 -21.63 9.60 5.30
N TRP A 187 -21.38 10.02 4.06
CA TRP A 187 -20.65 11.23 3.75
C TRP A 187 -21.57 12.45 3.83
N ASP A 188 -21.10 13.53 4.46
CA ASP A 188 -21.87 14.78 4.61
C ASP A 188 -21.86 15.66 3.33
N GLY A 189 -21.15 15.23 2.28
CA GLY A 189 -21.03 15.93 1.01
C GLY A 189 -20.10 17.16 1.06
N ARG A 190 -19.44 17.42 2.20
CA ARG A 190 -18.61 18.61 2.40
C ARG A 190 -17.19 18.29 2.87
N TYR A 191 -17.02 17.35 3.80
CA TYR A 191 -15.73 17.02 4.41
C TYR A 191 -15.29 15.60 4.07
N GLY A 192 -14.03 15.44 3.66
CA GLY A 192 -13.51 14.19 3.11
C GLY A 192 -14.05 13.89 1.71
N ASP A 193 -13.49 12.86 1.08
CA ASP A 193 -14.00 12.26 -0.15
C ASP A 193 -13.40 10.86 -0.31
N VAL A 194 -13.97 10.06 -1.20
CA VAL A 194 -13.41 8.76 -1.59
C VAL A 194 -12.50 8.92 -2.79
N ALA A 195 -11.28 8.40 -2.68
CA ALA A 195 -10.33 8.31 -3.77
C ALA A 195 -10.19 6.88 -4.26
N VAL A 196 -9.83 6.70 -5.54
CA VAL A 196 -9.48 5.39 -6.08
C VAL A 196 -8.02 5.39 -6.51
N GLN A 197 -7.26 4.47 -5.92
CA GLN A 197 -5.89 4.21 -6.33
C GLN A 197 -5.87 3.29 -7.55
N THR A 198 -5.14 3.69 -8.59
CA THR A 198 -4.98 2.89 -9.81
C THR A 198 -3.52 2.70 -10.18
N ASN A 199 -3.20 1.50 -10.66
CA ASN A 199 -1.87 1.11 -11.12
C ASN A 199 -1.87 0.79 -12.63
N ILE A 200 -0.79 0.18 -13.13
CA ILE A 200 -0.64 -0.17 -14.56
C ILE A 200 -1.72 -1.16 -15.02
N GLU A 201 -2.08 -2.14 -14.19
CA GLU A 201 -3.13 -3.10 -14.50
C GLU A 201 -4.50 -2.42 -14.58
N ASP A 202 -4.81 -1.56 -13.61
CA ASP A 202 -6.06 -0.81 -13.54
C ASP A 202 -6.23 0.11 -14.79
N GLN A 203 -5.16 0.78 -15.22
CA GLN A 203 -5.16 1.59 -16.44
C GLN A 203 -5.48 0.75 -17.68
N ARG A 204 -4.83 -0.41 -17.82
CA ARG A 204 -5.06 -1.32 -18.96
C ARG A 204 -6.51 -1.80 -18.98
N MET A 205 -7.10 -2.05 -17.81
CA MET A 205 -8.50 -2.42 -17.65
C MET A 205 -9.48 -1.25 -17.75
N GLY A 206 -9.03 0.00 -17.93
CA GLY A 206 -9.90 1.19 -18.02
C GLY A 206 -10.63 1.52 -16.72
N VAL A 207 -10.04 1.18 -15.58
CA VAL A 207 -10.62 1.48 -14.26
C VAL A 207 -10.76 2.98 -14.06
N ASP A 208 -9.79 3.79 -14.51
CA ASP A 208 -9.84 5.25 -14.39
C ASP A 208 -11.13 5.82 -15.04
N GLU A 209 -11.39 5.46 -16.30
CA GLU A 209 -12.59 5.89 -17.02
C GLU A 209 -13.87 5.41 -16.33
N TYR A 210 -13.90 4.15 -15.88
CA TYR A 210 -15.03 3.56 -15.19
C TYR A 210 -15.35 4.29 -13.88
N VAL A 211 -14.37 4.50 -13.00
CA VAL A 211 -14.63 5.10 -11.68
C VAL A 211 -14.95 6.58 -11.78
N VAL A 212 -14.32 7.31 -12.69
CA VAL A 212 -14.60 8.74 -12.89
C VAL A 212 -15.96 8.93 -13.59
N SER A 213 -16.21 8.21 -14.69
CA SER A 213 -17.40 8.47 -15.53
C SER A 213 -18.67 7.76 -15.04
N LYS A 214 -18.55 6.57 -14.45
CA LYS A 214 -19.72 5.76 -14.02
C LYS A 214 -19.95 5.85 -12.53
N LEU A 215 -18.89 5.92 -11.73
CA LEU A 215 -18.99 6.01 -10.27
C LEU A 215 -18.75 7.42 -9.76
N GLU A 216 -18.50 8.40 -10.63
CA GLU A 216 -18.37 9.84 -10.27
C GLU A 216 -17.32 10.11 -9.20
N VAL A 217 -16.23 9.32 -9.19
CA VAL A 217 -15.12 9.51 -8.25
C VAL A 217 -14.38 10.80 -8.60
N ASN A 218 -14.20 11.68 -7.62
CA ASN A 218 -13.51 12.96 -7.84
C ASN A 218 -11.99 12.84 -7.76
N ILE A 219 -11.47 11.87 -7.00
CA ILE A 219 -10.05 11.75 -6.68
C ILE A 219 -9.47 10.46 -7.24
N VAL A 220 -8.45 10.58 -8.10
CA VAL A 220 -7.67 9.43 -8.59
C VAL A 220 -6.25 9.51 -8.04
N GLU A 221 -5.83 8.44 -7.35
CA GLU A 221 -4.46 8.28 -6.86
C GLU A 221 -3.66 7.37 -7.78
N ARG A 222 -2.68 7.93 -8.50
CA ARG A 222 -1.80 7.13 -9.34
C ARG A 222 -0.73 6.47 -8.49
N LYS A 223 -0.69 5.13 -8.47
CA LYS A 223 0.29 4.37 -7.67
C LYS A 223 1.56 4.10 -8.47
N TRP A 224 2.68 4.67 -8.03
CA TRP A 224 4.01 4.34 -8.56
C TRP A 224 4.79 3.42 -7.63
N GLY A 225 4.55 3.55 -6.33
CA GLY A 225 5.24 2.77 -5.31
C GLY A 225 4.47 2.67 -4.01
N GLN A 226 5.12 2.02 -3.04
CA GLN A 226 4.67 1.96 -1.66
C GLN A 226 5.88 1.85 -0.73
N GLY A 227 5.76 2.38 0.49
CA GLY A 227 6.87 2.37 1.45
C GLY A 227 7.32 0.97 1.88
N ALA A 228 6.40 0.00 1.94
CA ALA A 228 6.71 -1.35 2.38
C ALA A 228 7.65 -2.11 1.42
N LYS A 229 7.59 -1.80 0.12
CA LYS A 229 8.36 -2.49 -0.91
C LYS A 229 8.47 -1.68 -2.20
N ALA A 230 9.65 -1.67 -2.81
CA ALA A 230 9.92 -1.00 -4.09
C ALA A 230 9.56 -1.89 -5.31
N ILE A 231 8.57 -2.76 -5.16
CA ILE A 231 8.03 -3.64 -6.22
C ILE A 231 6.51 -3.49 -6.30
N GLY A 232 5.89 -4.14 -7.28
CA GLY A 232 4.44 -4.13 -7.46
C GLY A 232 3.70 -4.81 -6.29
N GLY A 233 2.39 -4.56 -6.20
CA GLY A 233 1.53 -5.30 -5.27
C GLY A 233 1.65 -6.82 -5.49
N GLU A 234 1.45 -7.60 -4.42
CA GLU A 234 1.44 -9.07 -4.53
C GLU A 234 0.33 -9.63 -3.64
N ILE A 235 -0.38 -10.63 -4.14
CA ILE A 235 -1.38 -11.40 -3.36
C ILE A 235 -1.13 -12.89 -3.51
N ARG A 236 -1.57 -13.66 -2.51
CA ARG A 236 -1.54 -15.13 -2.52
C ARG A 236 -2.90 -15.67 -2.98
N VAL A 237 -2.87 -16.57 -3.96
CA VAL A 237 -4.07 -17.19 -4.55
C VAL A 237 -4.04 -18.68 -4.25
N ARG A 238 -5.02 -19.15 -3.47
CA ARG A 238 -5.08 -20.55 -2.97
C ARG A 238 -5.91 -21.50 -3.85
N SER A 239 -6.39 -21.04 -5.01
CA SER A 239 -7.14 -21.85 -5.99
C SER A 239 -6.44 -21.79 -7.34
N LEU A 240 -6.31 -22.96 -7.98
CA LEU A 240 -5.75 -23.08 -9.33
C LEU A 240 -6.65 -22.39 -10.36
N GLU A 241 -7.96 -22.60 -10.25
CA GLU A 241 -8.97 -22.02 -11.13
C GLU A 241 -8.88 -20.49 -11.09
N ARG A 242 -8.76 -19.94 -9.88
CA ARG A 242 -8.60 -18.49 -9.67
C ARG A 242 -7.28 -17.98 -10.24
N ALA A 243 -6.20 -18.74 -10.11
CA ALA A 243 -4.89 -18.36 -10.66
C ALA A 243 -4.93 -18.30 -12.20
N ILE A 244 -5.55 -19.29 -12.86
CA ILE A 244 -5.76 -19.30 -14.31
C ILE A 244 -6.61 -18.10 -14.74
N GLU A 245 -7.70 -17.82 -14.03
CA GLU A 245 -8.58 -16.70 -14.34
C GLU A 245 -7.84 -15.36 -14.29
N LEU A 246 -7.04 -15.11 -13.24
CA LEU A 246 -6.24 -13.89 -13.13
C LEU A 246 -5.22 -13.78 -14.25
N LYS A 247 -4.55 -14.87 -14.64
CA LYS A 247 -3.64 -14.87 -15.79
C LYS A 247 -4.37 -14.49 -17.09
N ARG A 248 -5.57 -15.03 -17.32
CA ARG A 248 -6.41 -14.66 -18.47
C ARG A 248 -6.86 -13.20 -18.47
N ARG A 249 -7.03 -12.61 -17.28
CA ARG A 249 -7.27 -11.16 -17.11
C ARG A 249 -6.00 -10.31 -17.34
N GLY A 250 -4.86 -10.92 -17.70
CA GLY A 250 -3.61 -10.22 -18.03
C GLY A 250 -2.66 -9.99 -16.86
N TYR A 251 -2.94 -10.59 -15.69
CA TYR A 251 -2.03 -10.55 -14.55
C TYR A 251 -0.82 -11.47 -14.74
N LEU A 252 0.29 -11.12 -14.07
CA LEU A 252 1.45 -12.00 -13.95
C LEU A 252 1.22 -12.94 -12.78
N VAL A 253 1.16 -14.25 -13.04
CA VAL A 253 0.91 -15.27 -12.02
C VAL A 253 2.05 -16.30 -12.05
N LEU A 254 2.64 -16.55 -10.88
CA LEU A 254 3.77 -17.45 -10.70
C LEU A 254 3.51 -18.45 -9.55
N PRO A 255 3.92 -19.72 -9.67
CA PRO A 255 4.34 -20.38 -10.91
C PRO A 255 3.23 -20.37 -11.98
N ASP A 256 3.54 -20.65 -13.25
CA ASP A 256 2.55 -20.54 -14.33
C ASP A 256 1.36 -21.48 -14.09
N PRO A 257 0.14 -20.97 -13.84
CA PRO A 257 -1.02 -21.81 -13.54
C PRO A 257 -1.57 -22.59 -14.75
N GLU A 258 -1.10 -22.30 -15.97
CA GLU A 258 -1.49 -23.03 -17.18
C GLU A 258 -0.50 -24.16 -17.54
N ASP A 259 0.64 -24.25 -16.86
CA ASP A 259 1.61 -25.33 -17.05
C ASP A 259 1.11 -26.63 -16.38
N PRO A 260 0.97 -27.75 -17.12
CA PRO A 260 0.52 -29.03 -16.57
C PRO A 260 1.37 -29.56 -15.40
N GLU A 261 2.69 -29.36 -15.42
CA GLU A 261 3.57 -29.80 -14.34
C GLU A 261 3.32 -28.99 -13.06
N VAL A 262 3.11 -27.68 -13.21
CA VAL A 262 2.77 -26.79 -12.10
C VAL A 262 1.41 -27.15 -11.50
N GLN A 263 0.42 -27.46 -12.33
CA GLN A 263 -0.90 -27.90 -11.86
C GLN A 263 -0.82 -29.22 -11.10
N GLN A 264 -0.02 -30.17 -11.57
CA GLN A 264 0.19 -31.44 -10.89
C GLN A 264 0.88 -31.23 -9.54
N ALA A 265 1.97 -30.45 -9.51
CA ALA A 265 2.68 -30.11 -8.28
C ALA A 265 1.79 -29.38 -7.25
N PHE A 266 0.86 -28.54 -7.69
CA PHE A 266 -0.12 -27.90 -6.82
C PHE A 266 -1.12 -28.91 -6.23
N LYS A 267 -1.66 -29.82 -7.06
CA LYS A 267 -2.60 -30.87 -6.63
C LYS A 267 -1.94 -31.86 -5.66
N ASP A 268 -0.67 -32.15 -5.87
CA ASP A 268 0.15 -33.00 -5.01
C ASP A 268 0.59 -32.29 -3.71
N GLY A 269 0.27 -31.01 -3.56
CA GLY A 269 0.52 -30.24 -2.33
C GLY A 269 1.98 -29.79 -2.14
N LEU A 270 2.81 -29.86 -3.18
CA LEU A 270 4.22 -29.41 -3.12
C LEU A 270 4.30 -27.91 -2.80
N PHE A 271 3.29 -27.14 -3.21
CA PHE A 271 3.09 -25.76 -2.79
C PHE A 271 1.60 -25.46 -2.62
N LYS A 272 1.27 -24.47 -1.77
CA LYS A 272 -0.12 -24.23 -1.31
C LYS A 272 -0.77 -22.97 -1.88
N SER A 273 -0.08 -22.19 -2.70
CA SER A 273 -0.64 -20.99 -3.35
C SER A 273 0.24 -20.44 -4.46
N PHE A 274 -0.41 -19.75 -5.41
CA PHE A 274 0.18 -18.94 -6.46
C PHE A 274 0.40 -17.50 -5.98
N GLU A 275 1.32 -16.81 -6.63
CA GLU A 275 1.64 -15.39 -6.43
C GLU A 275 1.14 -14.61 -7.64
N ARG A 276 0.31 -13.60 -7.40
CA ARG A 276 -0.07 -12.63 -8.44
C ARG A 276 0.71 -11.33 -8.24
N HIS A 277 1.47 -10.94 -9.25
CA HIS A 277 2.39 -9.81 -9.25
C HIS A 277 1.80 -8.64 -10.06
N SER A 278 1.82 -7.42 -9.49
CA SER A 278 1.59 -6.20 -10.26
C SER A 278 2.88 -5.80 -10.98
N ARG A 279 2.76 -5.22 -12.17
CA ARG A 279 3.91 -4.69 -12.91
C ARG A 279 4.49 -3.48 -12.18
N VAL A 280 5.80 -3.36 -12.27
CA VAL A 280 6.55 -2.19 -11.78
C VAL A 280 6.71 -1.22 -12.95
N GLY A 281 6.29 0.02 -12.76
CA GLY A 281 6.43 1.08 -13.75
C GLY A 281 7.85 1.65 -13.78
N SER A 282 8.26 2.14 -14.96
CA SER A 282 9.41 3.03 -15.12
C SER A 282 8.88 4.32 -15.76
N PRO A 283 8.41 5.28 -14.94
CA PRO A 283 7.73 6.46 -15.47
C PRO A 283 8.72 7.39 -16.18
N LYS A 284 8.29 7.99 -17.29
CA LYS A 284 8.96 9.13 -17.93
C LYS A 284 8.15 10.39 -17.64
N ALA A 285 8.82 11.53 -17.54
CA ALA A 285 8.17 12.79 -17.18
C ALA A 285 7.00 13.15 -18.11
N THR A 286 7.19 12.98 -19.43
CA THR A 286 6.16 13.22 -20.45
C THR A 286 4.93 12.35 -20.23
N ASP A 287 5.14 11.07 -19.97
CA ASP A 287 4.06 10.10 -19.80
C ASP A 287 3.21 10.42 -18.56
N VAL A 288 3.85 10.97 -17.51
CA VAL A 288 3.17 11.39 -16.28
C VAL A 288 2.33 12.63 -16.51
N ILE A 289 2.88 13.64 -17.18
CA ILE A 289 2.15 14.88 -17.46
C ILE A 289 0.91 14.55 -18.30
N GLU A 290 1.07 13.77 -19.37
CA GLU A 290 -0.05 13.34 -20.20
C GLU A 290 -1.08 12.50 -19.44
N ASP A 291 -0.64 11.64 -18.51
CA ASP A 291 -1.55 10.82 -17.69
C ASP A 291 -2.41 11.69 -16.77
N VAL A 292 -1.79 12.67 -16.09
CA VAL A 292 -2.52 13.61 -15.22
C VAL A 292 -3.50 14.46 -16.04
N GLU A 293 -3.09 14.95 -17.22
CA GLU A 293 -3.97 15.68 -18.13
C GLU A 293 -5.17 14.83 -18.57
N LYS A 294 -4.94 13.58 -18.99
CA LYS A 294 -6.01 12.64 -19.38
C LYS A 294 -6.99 12.35 -18.24
N LEU A 295 -6.50 12.17 -17.01
CA LEU A 295 -7.36 11.97 -15.85
C LEU A 295 -8.28 13.18 -15.62
N ARG A 296 -7.76 14.40 -15.77
CA ARG A 296 -8.55 15.63 -15.67
C ARG A 296 -9.55 15.77 -16.81
N GLU A 297 -9.16 15.44 -18.04
CA GLU A 297 -10.07 15.40 -19.21
C GLU A 297 -11.22 14.40 -19.02
N MET A 298 -10.97 13.27 -18.36
CA MET A 298 -12.01 12.30 -17.99
C MET A 298 -12.96 12.81 -16.90
N GLY A 299 -12.59 13.87 -16.17
CA GLY A 299 -13.41 14.49 -15.12
C GLY A 299 -12.88 14.30 -13.69
N ALA A 300 -11.69 13.73 -13.49
CA ALA A 300 -11.07 13.70 -12.17
C ALA A 300 -10.78 15.14 -11.71
N LYS A 301 -11.32 15.52 -10.54
CA LYS A 301 -11.12 16.86 -9.96
C LYS A 301 -9.77 16.96 -9.28
N VAL A 302 -9.35 15.87 -8.66
CA VAL A 302 -8.11 15.77 -7.89
C VAL A 302 -7.31 14.57 -8.37
N VAL A 303 -6.04 14.79 -8.69
CA VAL A 303 -5.08 13.77 -9.10
C VAL A 303 -3.90 13.82 -8.15
N THR A 304 -3.61 12.71 -7.49
CA THR A 304 -2.48 12.56 -6.57
C THR A 304 -1.58 11.40 -7.01
N ILE A 305 -0.30 11.43 -6.59
CA ILE A 305 0.66 10.37 -6.91
C ILE A 305 1.18 9.74 -5.61
N LYS A 306 0.97 8.43 -5.46
CA LYS A 306 1.55 7.67 -4.37
C LYS A 306 2.91 7.09 -4.74
N THR A 307 3.91 7.48 -3.96
CA THR A 307 5.31 7.10 -4.15
C THR A 307 5.75 6.03 -3.14
N GLY A 308 6.93 5.44 -3.38
CA GLY A 308 7.58 4.50 -2.48
C GLY A 308 8.79 5.10 -1.78
N ALA A 309 9.44 4.30 -0.93
CA ALA A 309 10.71 4.67 -0.32
C ALA A 309 11.85 4.52 -1.33
N TYR A 310 12.03 5.54 -2.17
CA TYR A 310 13.06 5.55 -3.21
C TYR A 310 14.32 6.30 -2.78
N ARG A 311 15.37 6.21 -3.59
CA ARG A 311 16.62 6.94 -3.35
C ARG A 311 16.38 8.45 -3.50
N PRO A 312 17.21 9.30 -2.88
CA PRO A 312 17.02 10.76 -2.93
C PRO A 312 16.88 11.34 -4.34
N ILE A 313 17.63 10.83 -5.33
CA ILE A 313 17.52 11.30 -6.73
C ILE A 313 16.13 11.02 -7.33
N ASP A 314 15.56 9.85 -7.04
CA ASP A 314 14.27 9.42 -7.57
C ASP A 314 13.12 10.17 -6.85
N VAL A 315 13.28 10.48 -5.57
CA VAL A 315 12.36 11.36 -4.82
C VAL A 315 12.38 12.78 -5.39
N ALA A 316 13.57 13.36 -5.59
CA ALA A 316 13.71 14.69 -6.18
C ALA A 316 13.11 14.77 -7.58
N TRP A 317 13.35 13.75 -8.41
CA TRP A 317 12.72 13.64 -9.72
C TRP A 317 11.20 13.57 -9.63
N THR A 318 10.65 12.77 -8.71
CA THR A 318 9.21 12.64 -8.52
C THR A 318 8.55 13.96 -8.13
N LEU A 319 9.14 14.69 -7.17
CA LEU A 319 8.63 16.00 -6.75
C LEU A 319 8.63 17.01 -7.91
N ARG A 320 9.69 17.01 -8.73
CA ARG A 320 9.76 17.86 -9.91
C ARG A 320 8.66 17.53 -10.91
N VAL A 321 8.52 16.26 -11.30
CA VAL A 321 7.53 15.84 -12.31
C VAL A 321 6.11 16.05 -11.79
N ALA A 322 5.83 15.78 -10.52
CA ALA A 322 4.53 16.03 -9.92
C ALA A 322 4.17 17.54 -9.95
N SER A 323 5.15 18.41 -9.72
CA SER A 323 4.98 19.86 -9.85
C SER A 323 4.73 20.29 -11.30
N GLU A 324 5.50 19.78 -12.27
CA GLU A 324 5.30 20.05 -13.70
C GLU A 324 3.92 19.57 -14.20
N ALA A 325 3.47 18.41 -13.73
CA ALA A 325 2.16 17.83 -14.05
C ALA A 325 1.00 18.45 -13.25
N LYS A 326 1.26 19.35 -12.30
CA LYS A 326 0.26 19.98 -11.42
C LYS A 326 -0.60 18.95 -10.67
N VAL A 327 0.08 18.00 -10.06
CA VAL A 327 -0.51 17.04 -9.11
C VAL A 327 -0.96 17.81 -7.86
N ASP A 328 -2.12 17.45 -7.31
CA ASP A 328 -2.78 18.25 -6.28
C ASP A 328 -2.19 18.04 -4.87
N TYR A 329 -1.67 16.83 -4.57
CA TYR A 329 -0.91 16.51 -3.37
C TYR A 329 -0.14 15.20 -3.51
#